data_AF-A0A520CNU2-F1
#
_entry.id   AF-A0A520CNU2-F1
#
_cell.length_a   1.000
_cell.length_b   1.000
_cell.length_c   1.000
_cell.angle_alpha   90.00
_cell.angle_beta   90.00
_cell.angle_gamma   90.00
#
_symmetry.space_group_name_H-M   'P 1'
#
loop_
_entity.id
_entity.type
_entity.pdbx_description
1 polymer ?
#
loop_
_entity_poly.entity_id
_entity_poly.type
_entity_poly.pdbx_seq_one_letter_code
_entity_poly.pdbx_strand_id
1 'polypeptide(L)'
;MNKITKPFLGLLIITSIFTACKKDEVTTDPPTLTNLEVGTNNNKTAYPGTDIHFEADLFSVSNLASVQLTIKPKSGSGWNFTQTYTEGFANLKNASFHKHIDVPATAVLGNYTVTIKVIDQLGKSTEVSSDLEIKIQQILHDYVRPAVEQDGGAISYKSFDEGVVTVELRGSC
;
A
#
# COMPACT_ATOMS: atom_id res chain seq x y z
N MET A 1 41.03 -74.45 -31.98
CA MET A 1 41.72 -73.31 -32.64
C MET A 1 40.91 -72.06 -32.41
N ASN A 2 41.52 -71.05 -31.78
CA ASN A 2 41.33 -69.60 -31.99
C ASN A 2 39.91 -69.03 -31.80
N LYS A 3 39.63 -68.01 -30.96
CA LYS A 3 40.48 -66.86 -30.62
C LYS A 3 39.73 -65.91 -29.63
N ILE A 4 40.54 -65.26 -28.79
CA ILE A 4 40.47 -63.84 -28.40
C ILE A 4 39.61 -63.43 -27.18
N THR A 5 40.35 -62.75 -26.30
CA THR A 5 40.09 -62.18 -24.98
C THR A 5 39.94 -60.65 -25.05
N LYS A 6 39.32 -60.07 -23.99
CA LYS A 6 39.35 -58.66 -23.48
C LYS A 6 38.32 -57.65 -24.04
N PRO A 7 38.04 -56.50 -23.35
CA PRO A 7 37.90 -56.22 -21.90
C PRO A 7 36.76 -55.20 -21.57
N PHE A 8 36.64 -54.82 -20.29
CA PHE A 8 36.32 -53.46 -19.78
C PHE A 8 34.97 -52.79 -20.10
N LEU A 9 34.16 -52.51 -19.08
CA LEU A 9 33.93 -51.15 -18.53
C LEU A 9 32.68 -51.19 -17.64
N GLY A 10 32.90 -51.08 -16.32
CA GLY A 10 31.81 -51.01 -15.33
C GLY A 10 30.99 -49.74 -15.49
N LEU A 11 29.67 -49.88 -15.52
CA LEU A 11 28.75 -48.75 -15.41
C LEU A 11 28.52 -48.45 -13.93
N LEU A 12 29.32 -47.53 -13.41
CA LEU A 12 29.19 -46.94 -12.08
C LEU A 12 27.87 -46.16 -12.02
N ILE A 13 26.86 -46.70 -11.32
CA ILE A 13 25.65 -45.97 -10.97
C ILE A 13 26.04 -44.93 -9.91
N ILE A 14 26.29 -43.70 -10.36
CA ILE A 14 26.42 -42.54 -9.49
C ILE A 14 25.00 -42.13 -9.08
N THR A 15 24.50 -42.70 -8.00
CA THR A 15 23.36 -42.14 -7.27
C THR A 15 23.82 -40.85 -6.61
N SER A 16 23.57 -39.73 -7.28
CA SER A 16 23.72 -38.39 -6.73
C SER A 16 22.74 -38.23 -5.57
N ILE A 17 23.23 -38.44 -4.36
CA ILE A 17 22.53 -38.08 -3.14
C ILE A 17 22.52 -36.56 -3.11
N PHE A 18 21.41 -35.94 -3.54
CA PHE A 18 21.19 -34.52 -3.30
C PHE A 18 21.00 -34.37 -1.78
N THR A 19 22.09 -34.09 -1.07
CA THR A 19 22.04 -33.54 0.27
C THR A 19 21.33 -32.20 0.17
N ALA A 20 20.03 -32.18 0.47
CA ALA A 20 19.32 -30.96 0.76
C ALA A 20 19.97 -30.36 2.01
N CYS A 21 20.93 -29.46 1.81
CA CYS A 21 21.37 -28.55 2.85
C CYS A 21 20.11 -27.87 3.38
N LYS A 22 19.71 -28.22 4.61
CA LYS A 22 18.80 -27.38 5.38
C LYS A 22 19.53 -26.04 5.48
N LYS A 23 19.08 -25.05 4.72
CA LYS A 23 19.53 -23.68 4.89
C LYS A 23 19.11 -23.34 6.32
N ASP A 24 20.07 -23.22 7.22
CA ASP A 24 19.82 -22.75 8.56
C ASP A 24 19.21 -21.34 8.41
N GLU A 25 17.89 -21.24 8.59
CA GLU A 25 17.24 -19.93 8.60
C GLU A 25 17.76 -19.19 9.82
N VAL A 26 18.45 -18.07 9.59
CA VAL A 26 18.77 -17.16 10.67
C VAL A 26 17.43 -16.65 11.23
N THR A 27 17.07 -17.13 12.42
CA THR A 27 15.81 -16.80 13.09
C THR A 27 15.88 -15.40 13.68
N THR A 28 15.78 -14.39 12.81
CA THR A 28 15.55 -12.98 13.19
C THR A 28 14.06 -12.66 13.29
N ASP A 29 13.71 -11.63 14.06
CA ASP A 29 12.35 -11.10 14.08
C ASP A 29 11.98 -10.45 12.73
N PRO A 30 10.69 -10.46 12.34
CA PRO A 30 10.23 -9.72 11.16
C PRO A 30 10.44 -8.21 11.33
N PRO A 31 10.43 -7.43 10.24
CA PRO A 31 10.48 -5.97 10.34
C PRO A 31 9.27 -5.43 11.12
N THR A 32 9.39 -4.27 11.75
CA THR A 32 8.31 -3.60 12.46
C THR A 32 7.90 -2.31 11.75
N LEU A 33 6.61 -1.99 11.85
CA LEU A 33 6.02 -0.72 11.42
C LEU A 33 5.27 -0.11 12.60
N THR A 34 5.59 1.12 12.97
CA THR A 34 4.94 1.86 14.06
C THR A 34 4.52 3.25 13.59
N ASN A 35 3.68 3.92 14.38
CA ASN A 35 3.27 5.32 14.15
C ASN A 35 2.67 5.56 12.75
N LEU A 36 1.85 4.63 12.26
CA LEU A 36 1.16 4.81 10.97
C LEU A 36 0.19 5.99 11.04
N GLU A 37 0.44 7.00 10.22
CA GLU A 37 -0.44 8.14 9.95
C GLU A 37 -0.96 8.08 8.51
N VAL A 38 -2.28 8.29 8.35
CA VAL A 38 -2.97 8.37 7.06
C VAL A 38 -3.76 9.67 6.98
N GLY A 39 -3.39 10.52 6.02
CA GLY A 39 -3.91 11.88 5.88
C GLY A 39 -3.35 12.82 6.96
N THR A 40 -3.63 14.11 6.82
CA THR A 40 -3.13 15.14 7.76
C THR A 40 -3.66 14.91 9.18
N ASN A 41 -2.76 14.85 10.16
CA ASN A 41 -3.08 14.58 11.57
C ASN A 41 -3.85 13.25 11.74
N ASN A 42 -3.54 12.26 10.91
CA ASN A 42 -4.18 10.95 10.91
C ASN A 42 -5.72 11.00 10.79
N ASN A 43 -6.24 12.00 10.05
CA ASN A 43 -7.68 12.19 9.90
C ASN A 43 -8.36 11.11 9.04
N LYS A 44 -7.60 10.30 8.31
CA LYS A 44 -8.08 9.20 7.45
C LYS A 44 -9.07 9.66 6.40
N THR A 45 -8.92 10.89 5.92
CA THR A 45 -9.76 11.45 4.85
C THR A 45 -8.93 11.86 3.66
N ALA A 46 -9.51 11.74 2.47
CA ALA A 46 -8.94 12.24 1.24
C ALA A 46 -10.03 12.77 0.31
N TYR A 47 -9.62 13.49 -0.73
CA TYR A 47 -10.52 14.11 -1.68
C TYR A 47 -10.07 13.79 -3.11
N PRO A 48 -11.00 13.57 -4.06
CA PRO A 48 -10.61 13.35 -5.45
C PRO A 48 -9.81 14.52 -6.01
N GLY A 49 -8.69 14.21 -6.69
CA GLY A 49 -7.83 15.21 -7.32
C GLY A 49 -6.82 15.89 -6.37
N THR A 50 -6.71 15.42 -5.12
CA THR A 50 -5.68 15.87 -4.16
C THR A 50 -4.68 14.76 -3.90
N ASP A 51 -3.68 14.99 -3.06
CA ASP A 51 -2.81 13.94 -2.53
C ASP A 51 -3.23 13.49 -1.11
N ILE A 52 -2.70 12.33 -0.70
CA ILE A 52 -2.80 11.77 0.64
C ILE A 52 -1.40 11.66 1.23
N HIS A 53 -1.19 12.26 2.40
CA HIS A 53 0.02 12.09 3.19
C HIS A 53 0.01 10.76 3.97
N PHE A 54 1.15 10.06 3.94
CA PHE A 54 1.41 8.88 4.75
C PHE A 54 2.74 9.02 5.50
N GLU A 55 2.71 8.65 6.78
CA GLU A 55 3.90 8.57 7.64
C GLU A 55 3.93 7.23 8.39
N ALA A 56 5.13 6.64 8.56
CA ALA A 56 5.35 5.52 9.48
C ALA A 56 6.84 5.37 9.82
N ASP A 57 7.13 4.84 11.01
CA ASP A 57 8.48 4.45 11.42
C ASP A 57 8.71 2.96 11.14
N LEU A 58 9.85 2.65 10.52
CA LEU A 58 10.21 1.32 10.09
C LEU A 58 11.49 0.86 10.77
N PHE A 59 11.51 -0.39 11.22
CA PHE A 59 12.71 -1.03 11.75
C PHE A 59 12.83 -2.48 11.27
N SER A 60 14.07 -2.94 11.05
CA SER A 60 14.37 -4.34 10.78
C SER A 60 15.73 -4.74 11.33
N VAL A 61 15.78 -5.90 12.00
CA VAL A 61 17.04 -6.50 12.43
C VAL A 61 17.88 -6.94 11.22
N SER A 62 17.22 -7.44 10.16
CA SER A 62 17.83 -8.01 8.96
C SER A 62 18.04 -7.00 7.82
N ASN A 63 17.95 -5.71 8.10
CA ASN A 63 17.84 -4.60 7.14
C ASN A 63 16.54 -4.64 6.32
N LEU A 64 16.03 -3.47 6.01
CA LEU A 64 14.89 -3.26 5.14
C LEU A 64 15.27 -3.57 3.69
N ALA A 65 14.32 -4.13 2.94
CA ALA A 65 14.41 -4.34 1.50
C ALA A 65 13.46 -3.41 0.74
N SER A 66 12.19 -3.36 1.14
CA SER A 66 11.19 -2.55 0.48
C SER A 66 9.97 -2.27 1.36
N VAL A 67 9.20 -1.26 0.96
CA VAL A 67 7.89 -0.92 1.53
C VAL A 67 6.87 -0.92 0.41
N GLN A 68 5.75 -1.62 0.57
CA GLN A 68 4.64 -1.59 -0.37
C GLN A 68 3.45 -0.91 0.27
N LEU A 69 2.90 0.10 -0.41
CA LEU A 69 1.66 0.77 -0.06
C LEU A 69 0.55 0.30 -1.01
N THR A 70 -0.58 -0.12 -0.45
CA THR A 70 -1.77 -0.55 -1.19
C THR A 70 -2.98 0.23 -0.70
N ILE A 71 -3.83 0.67 -1.63
CA ILE A 71 -5.14 1.29 -1.35
C ILE A 71 -6.18 0.53 -2.15
N LYS A 72 -7.22 0.02 -1.47
CA LYS A 72 -8.32 -0.73 -2.10
C LYS A 72 -9.67 -0.32 -1.52
N PRO A 73 -10.75 -0.32 -2.31
CA PRO A 73 -12.08 -0.09 -1.77
C PRO A 73 -12.45 -1.22 -0.78
N LYS A 74 -13.13 -0.88 0.32
CA LYS A 74 -13.62 -1.89 1.29
C LYS A 74 -14.73 -2.76 0.70
N SER A 75 -15.49 -2.22 -0.25
CA SER A 75 -16.56 -2.91 -0.95
C SER A 75 -16.74 -2.32 -2.35
N GLY A 76 -17.28 -3.14 -3.26
CA GLY A 76 -17.59 -2.71 -4.64
C GLY A 76 -16.36 -2.43 -5.49
N SER A 77 -16.56 -1.67 -6.57
CA SER A 77 -15.51 -1.17 -7.46
C SER A 77 -15.04 0.20 -7.02
N GLY A 78 -13.75 0.50 -7.18
CA GLY A 78 -13.19 1.79 -6.82
C GLY A 78 -11.73 1.91 -7.19
N TRP A 79 -11.08 2.95 -6.68
CA TRP A 79 -9.66 3.18 -6.91
C TRP A 79 -8.80 2.06 -6.29
N ASN A 80 -7.98 1.42 -7.12
CA ASN A 80 -7.00 0.45 -6.68
C ASN A 80 -5.61 1.01 -6.94
N PHE A 81 -4.79 1.07 -5.89
CA PHE A 81 -3.42 1.55 -5.98
C PHE A 81 -2.48 0.55 -5.31
N THR A 82 -1.33 0.32 -5.91
CA THR A 82 -0.24 -0.47 -5.32
C THR A 82 1.08 0.08 -5.82
N GLN A 83 1.94 0.49 -4.89
CA GLN A 83 3.30 0.93 -5.22
C GLN A 83 4.30 0.35 -4.23
N THR A 84 5.43 -0.10 -4.75
CA THR A 84 6.56 -0.61 -3.95
C THR A 84 7.72 0.36 -4.04
N TYR A 85 8.28 0.73 -2.88
CA TYR A 85 9.41 1.62 -2.73
C TYR A 85 10.62 0.83 -2.21
N THR A 86 11.75 0.99 -2.88
CA THR A 86 13.05 0.40 -2.50
C THR A 86 14.07 1.48 -2.16
N GLU A 87 14.06 2.58 -2.90
CA GLU A 87 14.91 3.75 -2.67
C GLU A 87 14.59 4.41 -1.33
N GLY A 88 15.65 4.72 -0.56
CA GLY A 88 15.53 5.28 0.79
C GLY A 88 15.23 4.25 1.89
N PHE A 89 15.11 2.96 1.55
CA PHE A 89 14.83 1.88 2.51
C PHE A 89 15.86 0.76 2.45
N ALA A 90 16.24 0.31 1.25
CA ALA A 90 17.08 -0.87 1.07
C ALA A 90 18.41 -0.77 1.84
N ASN A 91 18.77 -1.85 2.55
CA ASN A 91 19.98 -1.98 3.37
C ASN A 91 20.00 -1.12 4.66
N LEU A 92 18.91 -0.43 5.01
CA LEU A 92 18.82 0.33 6.26
C LEU A 92 18.19 -0.50 7.38
N LYS A 93 18.62 -0.29 8.63
CA LYS A 93 17.94 -0.88 9.79
C LYS A 93 16.71 -0.09 10.21
N ASN A 94 16.75 1.24 10.08
CA ASN A 94 15.68 2.16 10.44
C ASN A 94 15.41 3.08 9.26
N ALA A 95 14.15 3.41 9.01
CA ALA A 95 13.76 4.41 8.02
C ALA A 95 12.40 5.02 8.40
N SER A 96 12.17 6.27 8.00
CA SER A 96 10.84 6.88 8.04
C SER A 96 10.22 6.76 6.64
N PHE A 97 9.01 6.21 6.58
CA PHE A 97 8.18 6.22 5.39
C PHE A 97 7.43 7.53 5.34
N HIS A 98 7.77 8.42 4.41
CA HIS A 98 7.04 9.66 4.17
C HIS A 98 6.70 9.76 2.68
N LYS A 99 5.43 9.60 2.33
CA LYS A 99 4.95 9.66 0.94
C LYS A 99 3.65 10.44 0.82
N HIS A 100 3.51 11.08 -0.34
CA HIS A 100 2.27 11.69 -0.81
C HIS A 100 1.78 10.87 -2.01
N ILE A 101 0.50 10.47 -1.99
CA ILE A 101 -0.10 9.67 -3.06
C ILE A 101 -1.26 10.45 -3.67
N ASP A 102 -1.19 10.71 -4.96
CA ASP A 102 -2.27 11.37 -5.69
C ASP A 102 -3.52 10.50 -5.73
N VAL A 103 -4.64 11.11 -5.35
CA VAL A 103 -5.98 10.56 -5.49
C VAL A 103 -6.50 10.93 -6.87
N PRO A 104 -6.87 9.94 -7.71
CA PRO A 104 -7.49 10.25 -9.00
C PRO A 104 -8.69 11.17 -8.83
N ALA A 105 -8.84 12.16 -9.71
CA ALA A 105 -10.03 13.01 -9.75
C ALA A 105 -11.33 12.21 -9.99
N THR A 106 -11.20 11.01 -10.54
CA THR A 106 -12.29 10.05 -10.79
C THR A 106 -12.42 8.99 -9.69
N ALA A 107 -11.72 9.13 -8.55
CA ALA A 107 -11.81 8.18 -7.47
C ALA A 107 -13.26 8.11 -6.95
N VAL A 108 -13.81 6.89 -6.90
CA VAL A 108 -15.14 6.65 -6.36
C VAL A 108 -15.12 7.00 -4.88
N LEU A 109 -16.12 7.75 -4.41
CA LEU A 109 -16.22 8.13 -3.01
C LEU A 109 -16.55 6.92 -2.12
N GLY A 110 -16.17 7.00 -0.84
CA GLY A 110 -16.48 5.99 0.14
C GLY A 110 -15.25 5.46 0.88
N ASN A 111 -15.39 4.25 1.43
CA ASN A 111 -14.41 3.69 2.36
C ASN A 111 -13.41 2.78 1.66
N TYR A 112 -12.13 2.99 1.98
CA TYR A 112 -10.97 2.27 1.48
C TYR A 112 -10.17 1.68 2.64
N THR A 113 -9.41 0.65 2.34
CA THR A 113 -8.37 0.09 3.21
C THR A 113 -7.02 0.48 2.63
N VAL A 114 -6.21 1.13 3.46
CA VAL A 114 -4.78 1.33 3.22
C VAL A 114 -4.04 0.18 3.89
N THR A 115 -3.11 -0.45 3.19
CA THR A 115 -2.20 -1.45 3.75
C THR A 115 -0.76 -1.07 3.44
N ILE A 116 0.08 -0.98 4.48
CA ILE A 116 1.52 -0.85 4.33
C ILE A 116 2.17 -2.19 4.71
N LYS A 117 2.93 -2.74 3.77
CA LYS A 117 3.73 -3.95 3.94
C LYS A 117 5.22 -3.59 3.94
N VAL A 118 5.92 -3.90 5.00
CA VAL A 118 7.38 -3.74 5.10
C VAL A 118 8.02 -5.10 4.91
N ILE A 119 9.04 -5.18 4.07
CA ILE A 119 9.75 -6.43 3.73
C ILE A 119 11.24 -6.21 4.03
N ASP A 120 11.85 -7.18 4.71
CA ASP A 120 13.28 -7.20 5.01
C ASP A 120 14.10 -7.97 3.95
N GLN A 121 15.43 -7.96 4.04
CA GLN A 121 16.31 -8.63 3.06
C GLN A 121 16.26 -10.15 3.11
N LEU A 122 15.69 -10.73 4.17
CA LEU A 122 15.45 -12.16 4.28
C LEU A 122 14.07 -12.56 3.78
N GLY A 123 13.27 -11.61 3.29
CA GLY A 123 11.92 -11.82 2.79
C GLY A 123 10.84 -11.89 3.88
N LYS A 124 11.18 -11.63 5.14
CA LYS A 124 10.20 -11.52 6.23
C LYS A 124 9.46 -10.21 6.08
N SER A 125 8.18 -10.21 6.47
CA SER A 125 7.34 -9.04 6.30
C SER A 125 6.34 -8.83 7.41
N THR A 126 6.00 -7.56 7.62
CA THR A 126 4.91 -7.12 8.50
C THR A 126 3.96 -6.24 7.71
N GLU A 127 2.66 -6.45 7.92
CA GLU A 127 1.59 -5.70 7.28
C GLU A 127 0.75 -4.98 8.34
N VAL A 128 0.50 -3.68 8.13
CA VAL A 128 -0.39 -2.87 8.96
C VAL A 128 -1.42 -2.22 8.05
N SER A 129 -2.68 -2.23 8.47
CA SER A 129 -3.78 -1.62 7.72
C SER A 129 -4.45 -0.49 8.50
N SER A 130 -4.96 0.50 7.77
CA SER A 130 -5.75 1.61 8.29
C SER A 130 -6.92 1.91 7.36
N ASP A 131 -7.91 2.61 7.90
CA ASP A 131 -9.06 3.09 7.16
C ASP A 131 -8.74 4.39 6.43
N LEU A 132 -9.42 4.60 5.31
CA LEU A 132 -9.40 5.84 4.55
C LEU A 132 -10.80 6.11 3.98
N GLU A 133 -11.28 7.34 4.09
CA GLU A 133 -12.57 7.77 3.52
C GLU A 133 -12.34 8.86 2.46
N ILE A 134 -12.73 8.58 1.22
CA ILE A 134 -12.69 9.56 0.13
C ILE A 134 -14.02 10.31 0.09
N LYS A 135 -13.97 11.65 0.21
CA LYS A 135 -15.17 12.51 0.36
C LYS A 135 -15.28 13.59 -0.72
N ILE A 136 -16.46 14.20 -0.83
CA ILE A 136 -16.78 15.24 -1.83
C ILE A 136 -16.57 16.67 -1.34
N GLN A 137 -16.43 16.88 -0.02
CA GLN A 137 -16.58 18.21 0.61
C GLN A 137 -15.60 19.25 0.06
N GLN A 138 -14.38 18.86 -0.31
CA GLN A 138 -13.44 19.79 -0.88
C GLN A 138 -13.91 20.33 -2.24
N ILE A 139 -14.46 19.49 -3.11
CA ILE A 139 -15.06 19.95 -4.38
C ILE A 139 -16.23 20.92 -4.13
N LEU A 140 -17.04 20.65 -3.11
CA LEU A 140 -18.12 21.57 -2.72
C LEU A 140 -17.58 22.91 -2.24
N HIS A 141 -16.47 22.91 -1.50
CA HIS A 141 -15.86 24.13 -0.96
C HIS A 141 -15.16 24.96 -2.05
N ASP A 142 -14.44 24.29 -2.95
CA ASP A 142 -13.58 24.95 -3.93
C ASP A 142 -14.35 25.42 -5.16
N TYR A 143 -15.41 24.70 -5.56
CA TYR A 143 -16.11 24.97 -6.83
C TYR A 143 -17.59 25.35 -6.67
N VAL A 144 -18.35 24.64 -5.83
CA VAL A 144 -19.82 24.81 -5.76
C VAL A 144 -20.20 25.99 -4.87
N ARG A 145 -19.62 26.06 -3.67
CA ARG A 145 -19.92 27.09 -2.69
C ARG A 145 -19.62 28.51 -3.21
N PRO A 146 -18.46 28.79 -3.85
CA PRO A 146 -18.17 30.13 -4.32
C PRO A 146 -19.18 30.64 -5.36
N ALA A 147 -19.64 29.75 -6.25
CA ALA A 147 -20.66 30.09 -7.24
C ALA A 147 -22.01 30.38 -6.58
N VAL A 148 -22.43 29.58 -5.60
CA VAL A 148 -23.69 29.81 -4.87
C VAL A 148 -23.64 31.12 -4.06
N GLU A 149 -22.51 31.40 -3.42
CA GLU A 149 -22.31 32.62 -2.64
C GLU A 149 -22.24 33.87 -3.51
N GLN A 150 -21.69 33.76 -4.71
CA GLN A 150 -21.69 34.85 -5.70
C GLN A 150 -23.12 35.25 -6.10
N ASP A 151 -24.03 34.29 -6.16
CA ASP A 151 -25.45 34.52 -6.46
C ASP A 151 -26.28 34.87 -5.21
N GLY A 152 -25.63 35.09 -4.06
CA GLY A 152 -26.27 35.52 -2.81
C GLY A 152 -26.86 34.39 -1.96
N GLY A 153 -26.66 33.13 -2.34
CA GLY A 153 -27.06 31.97 -1.55
C GLY A 153 -25.96 31.48 -0.60
N ALA A 154 -26.28 30.49 0.23
CA ALA A 154 -25.31 29.73 0.99
C ALA A 154 -25.67 28.24 0.97
N ILE A 155 -24.68 27.35 0.92
CA ILE A 155 -24.89 25.90 1.02
C ILE A 155 -24.15 25.29 2.20
N SER A 156 -24.80 24.36 2.87
CA SER A 156 -24.18 23.45 3.85
C SER A 156 -24.28 22.01 3.35
N TYR A 157 -23.18 21.25 3.46
CA TYR A 157 -23.22 19.83 3.15
C TYR A 157 -24.19 19.10 4.09
N LYS A 158 -25.05 18.24 3.52
CA LYS A 158 -26.00 17.42 4.30
C LYS A 158 -25.61 15.95 4.29
N SER A 159 -25.50 15.37 3.11
CA SER A 159 -25.19 13.95 2.92
C SER A 159 -24.64 13.67 1.53
N PHE A 160 -24.01 12.51 1.38
CA PHE A 160 -23.64 11.94 0.11
C PHE A 160 -24.05 10.47 0.15
N ASP A 161 -24.92 10.07 -0.78
CA ASP A 161 -25.46 8.72 -0.87
C ASP A 161 -25.63 8.32 -2.33
N GLU A 162 -25.16 7.13 -2.70
CA GLU A 162 -25.25 6.57 -4.07
C GLU A 162 -24.87 7.54 -5.20
N GLY A 163 -23.84 8.37 -5.01
CA GLY A 163 -23.41 9.35 -6.03
C GLY A 163 -24.16 10.69 -5.98
N VAL A 164 -25.18 10.81 -5.13
CA VAL A 164 -25.98 12.02 -4.97
C VAL A 164 -25.48 12.81 -3.76
N VAL A 165 -25.00 14.03 -4.01
CA VAL A 165 -24.69 14.99 -2.96
C VAL A 165 -25.96 15.75 -2.61
N THR A 166 -26.36 15.70 -1.34
CA THR A 166 -27.43 16.55 -0.80
C THR A 166 -26.80 17.70 -0.03
N VAL A 167 -27.26 18.92 -0.32
CA VAL A 167 -26.89 20.14 0.39
C VAL A 167 -28.14 20.82 0.93
N GLU A 168 -27.97 21.56 2.02
CA GLU A 168 -28.98 22.47 2.54
C GLU A 168 -28.69 23.87 2.03
N LEU A 169 -29.63 24.42 1.26
CA LEU A 169 -29.62 25.83 0.87
C LEU A 169 -30.07 26.69 2.05
N ARG A 170 -29.33 27.76 2.30
CA ARG A 170 -29.64 28.79 3.29
C ARG A 170 -29.58 30.15 2.62
N GLY A 171 -30.44 31.07 3.05
CA GLY A 171 -30.38 32.47 2.64
C GLY A 171 -30.73 32.76 1.18
N SER A 172 -31.40 31.84 0.45
CA SER A 172 -31.95 32.17 -0.88
C SER A 172 -33.13 33.13 -0.70
N CYS A 173 -32.94 34.38 -1.12
CA CYS A 173 -34.00 35.39 -1.20
C CYS A 173 -34.80 35.30 -2.51
#